data_AF-A0AAE3IXY8-F1
#
_entry.id   AF-A0AAE3IXY8-F1
#
_cell.length_a   1.000
_cell.length_b   1.000
_cell.length_c   1.000
_cell.angle_alpha   90.00
_cell.angle_beta   90.00
_cell.angle_gamma   90.00
#
_symmetry.space_group_name_H-M   'P 1'
#
loop_
_entity.id
_entity.type
_entity.pdbx_description
1 polymer ?
#
loop_
_entity_poly.entity_id
_entity_poly.type
_entity_poly.pdbx_seq_one_letter_code
_entity_poly.pdbx_strand_id
1 'polypeptide(L)' 'MNIQITNVNMRYAEGALESVQVFFNGQDQERTISISGYVPLAAEEYVGNESVTALTGLIKQSVSERLLETPAEV' A
#
# COMPACT_ATOMS: atom_id res chain seq x y z
N MET A 1 1.10 -10.47 -10.57
CA MET A 1 0.87 -9.04 -10.27
C MET A 1 2.17 -8.32 -9.90
N ASN A 2 2.56 -7.34 -10.72
CA ASN A 2 3.69 -6.46 -10.49
C ASN A 2 3.20 -5.19 -9.77
N ILE A 3 3.68 -4.92 -8.56
CA ILE A 3 3.32 -3.74 -7.76
C ILE A 3 4.51 -2.79 -7.78
N GLN A 4 4.25 -1.54 -8.12
CA GLN A 4 5.23 -0.46 -8.10
C GLN A 4 4.74 0.64 -7.16
N ILE A 5 5.56 0.99 -6.17
CA ILE A 5 5.32 2.15 -5.31
C ILE A 5 5.60 3.40 -6.14
N THR A 6 4.64 4.30 -6.22
CA THR A 6 4.73 5.54 -7.00
C THR A 6 5.07 6.73 -6.13
N ASN A 7 4.54 6.76 -4.90
CA ASN A 7 4.78 7.85 -3.97
C ASN A 7 4.62 7.39 -2.52
N VAL A 8 5.40 7.96 -1.61
CA VAL A 8 5.23 7.77 -0.17
C VAL A 8 5.03 9.15 0.44
N ASN A 9 3.82 9.40 0.97
CA ASN A 9 3.52 10.64 1.67
C ASN A 9 3.59 10.39 3.17
N MET A 10 4.45 11.14 3.85
CA MET A 10 4.60 11.07 5.31
C MET A 10 4.04 12.35 5.91
N ARG A 11 3.13 12.20 6.86
CA ARG A 11 2.54 13.30 7.59
C ARG A 11 3.12 13.34 9.00
N TYR A 12 3.70 14.48 9.35
CA TYR A 12 4.24 14.73 10.67
C TYR A 12 3.33 15.72 11.40
N ALA A 13 3.01 15.44 12.66
CA ALA A 13 2.27 16.32 13.55
C ALA A 13 3.03 16.46 14.87
N GLU A 14 3.16 17.68 15.38
CA GLU A 14 3.85 17.97 16.65
C GLU A 14 5.28 17.40 16.76
N GLY A 15 5.96 17.23 15.62
CA GLY A 15 7.32 16.69 15.55
C GLY A 15 7.41 15.15 15.56
N ALA A 16 6.28 14.45 15.60
CA ALA A 16 6.18 13.01 15.47
C ALA A 16 5.58 12.61 14.11
N LEU A 17 5.97 11.44 13.60
CA LEU A 17 5.32 10.84 12.44
C LEU A 17 3.89 10.43 12.83
N GLU A 18 2.90 11.02 12.19
CA GLU A 18 1.47 10.80 12.47
C GLU A 18 0.91 9.68 11.59
N SER A 19 1.19 9.74 10.28
CA SER A 19 0.70 8.75 9.33
C SER A 19 1.56 8.67 8.08
N VAL A 20 1.57 7.51 7.43
CA VAL A 20 2.24 7.29 6.16
C VAL A 20 1.21 6.78 5.15
N GLN A 21 1.17 7.39 3.97
CA GLN A 21 0.32 6.96 2.86
C GLN A 21 1.22 6.51 1.73
N VAL A 22 1.16 5.21 1.42
CA VAL A 22 1.98 4.62 0.36
C VAL A 22 1.11 4.41 -0.86
N PHE A 23 1.37 5.21 -1.90
CA PHE A 23 0.69 5.13 -3.18
C PHE A 23 1.37 4.08 -4.06
N PHE A 24 0.56 3.27 -4.74
CA PHE A 24 1.04 2.19 -5.59
C PHE A 24 0.21 2.06 -6.86
N ASN A 25 0.85 1.50 -7.87
CA ASN A 25 0.22 0.97 -9.07
C ASN A 25 0.58 -0.50 -9.23
N GLY A 26 -0.43 -1.35 -9.37
CA GLY A 26 -0.33 -2.77 -9.63
C GLY A 26 -0.79 -3.09 -11.04
N GLN A 27 -0.06 -3.93 -11.76
CA GLN A 27 -0.50 -4.47 -13.05
C GLN A 27 -0.38 -5.98 -13.06
N ASP A 28 -1.31 -6.64 -13.74
CA ASP A 28 -1.14 -8.05 -14.05
C ASP A 28 -0.03 -8.27 -15.11
N GLN A 29 0.53 -9.49 -15.17
CA GLN A 29 1.54 -9.85 -16.18
C GLN A 29 1.08 -9.57 -17.61
N GLU A 30 -0.20 -9.82 -17.91
CA GLU A 30 -0.77 -9.56 -19.23
C GLU A 30 -1.12 -8.08 -19.44
N ARG A 31 -0.96 -7.23 -18.41
CA ARG A 31 -1.30 -5.79 -18.38
C ARG A 31 -2.76 -5.50 -18.75
N THR A 32 -3.62 -6.48 -18.65
CA THR A 32 -5.07 -6.38 -18.89
C THR A 32 -5.79 -5.79 -17.69
N ILE A 33 -5.26 -6.00 -16.49
CA ILE A 33 -5.79 -5.49 -15.23
C ILE A 33 -4.77 -4.53 -14.62
N SER A 34 -5.25 -3.34 -14.25
CA SER A 34 -4.48 -2.32 -13.54
C SER A 34 -5.22 -1.90 -12.27
N ILE A 35 -4.49 -1.82 -11.16
CA ILE A 35 -4.99 -1.39 -9.86
C ILE A 35 -4.15 -0.19 -9.43
N SER A 36 -4.81 0.87 -8.98
CA SER A 36 -4.15 2.05 -8.42
C SER A 36 -4.78 2.37 -7.09
N GLY A 37 -3.98 2.71 -6.10
CA GLY A 37 -4.49 3.03 -4.77
C GLY A 37 -3.40 3.53 -3.84
N TYR A 38 -3.78 3.67 -2.57
CA TYR A 38 -2.85 3.91 -1.50
C TYR A 38 -3.20 3.02 -0.30
N VAL A 39 -2.17 2.66 0.46
CA VAL A 39 -2.32 1.98 1.74
C VAL A 39 -1.91 2.97 2.83
N PRO A 40 -2.83 3.34 3.75
CA PRO A 40 -2.46 4.08 4.95
C PRO A 40 -1.78 3.13 5.93
N LEU A 41 -0.60 3.52 6.42
CA LEU A 41 0.17 2.84 7.44
C LEU A 41 0.30 3.75 8.66
N ALA A 42 0.22 3.15 9.84
CA ALA A 42 0.61 3.83 11.07
C ALA A 42 2.13 4.07 11.10
N ALA A 43 2.57 5.07 11.88
CA ALA A 43 3.99 5.35 12.04
C ALA A 43 4.78 4.11 12.53
N GLU A 44 4.20 3.34 13.45
CA GLU A 44 4.78 2.12 14.00
C GLU A 44 4.94 1.02 12.96
N GLU A 45 4.00 0.90 12.02
CA GLU A 45 4.08 -0.09 10.93
C GLU A 45 5.08 0.30 9.85
N TYR A 46 5.29 1.59 9.65
CA TYR A 46 6.30 2.11 8.74
C TYR A 46 7.71 1.93 9.31
N VAL A 47 7.91 2.21 10.59
CA VAL A 47 9.22 2.10 11.27
C VAL A 47 9.67 0.64 11.28
N GLY A 48 10.81 0.35 10.63
CA GLY A 48 11.32 -1.01 10.43
C GLY A 48 10.90 -1.67 9.10
N ASN A 49 9.92 -1.09 8.38
CA ASN A 49 9.51 -1.52 7.03
C ASN A 49 9.78 -0.44 5.98
N GLU A 50 10.69 0.49 6.24
CA GLU A 50 10.96 1.67 5.42
C GLU A 50 11.46 1.34 4.00
N SER A 51 11.97 0.12 3.81
CA SER A 51 12.46 -0.36 2.53
C SER A 51 11.33 -0.58 1.52
N VAL A 52 11.56 -0.21 0.27
CA VAL A 52 10.63 -0.43 -0.85
C VAL A 52 10.15 -1.88 -0.92
N THR A 53 11.03 -2.86 -0.67
CA THR A 53 10.68 -4.29 -0.65
C THR A 53 9.67 -4.64 0.45
N ALA A 54 9.87 -4.09 1.65
CA ALA A 54 8.98 -4.34 2.80
C ALA A 54 7.61 -3.69 2.59
N LEU A 55 7.59 -2.42 2.17
CA LEU A 55 6.36 -1.71 1.79
C LEU A 55 5.61 -2.44 0.67
N THR A 56 6.31 -2.95 -0.34
CA THR A 56 5.71 -3.73 -1.43
C THR A 56 5.06 -5.01 -0.91
N GLY A 57 5.68 -5.67 0.08
CA GLY A 57 5.11 -6.82 0.77
C GLY A 57 3.79 -6.48 1.49
N LEU A 58 3.80 -5.41 2.29
CA LEU A 58 2.61 -4.92 3.01
C LEU A 58 1.48 -4.56 2.05
N ILE A 59 1.79 -3.85 0.97
CA ILE A 59 0.80 -3.47 -0.05
C ILE A 59 0.23 -4.71 -0.73
N LYS A 60 1.07 -5.67 -1.12
CA LYS A 60 0.60 -6.92 -1.74
C LYS A 60 -0.35 -7.68 -0.82
N GLN A 61 -0.01 -7.79 0.46
CA GLN A 61 -0.86 -8.44 1.45
C GLN A 61 -2.20 -7.72 1.56
N SER A 62 -2.19 -6.41 1.82
CA SER A 62 -3.40 -5.60 1.98
C SER A 62 -4.30 -5.61 0.74
N VAL A 63 -3.70 -5.53 -0.46
CA VAL A 63 -4.43 -5.60 -1.72
C VAL A 63 -5.02 -6.99 -1.94
N SER A 64 -4.28 -8.05 -1.60
CA SER A 64 -4.80 -9.42 -1.72
C SER A 64 -5.98 -9.62 -0.78
N GLU A 65 -5.88 -9.17 0.47
CA GLU A 65 -6.99 -9.22 1.45
C GLU A 65 -8.22 -8.49 0.91
N ARG A 66 -8.07 -7.21 0.54
CA ARG A 66 -9.21 -6.37 0.08
C ARG A 66 -9.84 -6.82 -1.25
N LEU A 67 -9.08 -7.46 -2.14
CA LEU A 67 -9.61 -7.98 -3.41
C LEU A 67 -10.24 -9.37 -3.26
N LEU A 68 -9.76 -10.17 -2.31
CA LEU A 68 -10.34 -11.47 -1.96
C LEU A 68 -11.59 -11.30 -1.08
N GLU A 69 -11.65 -10.22 -0.31
CA GLU A 69 -12.86 -9.71 0.33
C GLU A 69 -13.82 -9.24 -0.76
N THR A 70 -14.55 -10.19 -1.33
CA THR A 70 -15.73 -9.89 -2.15
C THR A 70 -16.67 -9.08 -1.26
N PRO A 71 -17.07 -7.84 -1.62
CA PRO A 71 -18.14 -7.19 -0.89
C PRO A 71 -19.34 -8.13 -1.00
N ALA A 72 -19.73 -8.74 0.11
CA ALA A 72 -20.99 -9.43 0.20
C ALA A 72 -22.06 -8.37 -0.13
N GLU A 73 -22.61 -8.51 -1.32
CA GLU A 73 -23.72 -7.71 -1.84
C GLU A 73 -24.83 -7.69 -0.78
N VAL A 74 -25.20 -6.49 -0.33
CA VAL A 74 -26.38 -6.24 0.52
C VAL A 74 -27.60 -5.98 -0.36
#